data_AF-A0A924JFM9-F1
#
_entry.id   AF-A0A924JFM9-F1
#
_cell.length_a   1.000
_cell.length_b   1.000
_cell.length_c   1.000
_cell.angle_alpha   90.00
_cell.angle_beta   90.00
_cell.angle_gamma   90.00
#
_symmetry.space_group_name_H-M   'P 1'
#
loop_
_entity.id
_entity.type
_entity.pdbx_description
1 polymer ?
#
loop_
_entity_poly.entity_id
_entity_poly.type
_entity_poly.pdbx_seq_one_letter_code
_entity_poly.pdbx_strand_id
1 'polypeptide(L)' 'MPQTFDPLTHQGKLPSPCISLCVMTPSTGLCEGCHRTIDEIVGWSSASETGKRAIWLAIIERRGTASGAQ' A
#
# COMPACT_ATOMS: atom_id res chain seq x y z
N MET A 1 -17.72 -9.90 -1.05
CA MET A 1 -16.52 -10.75 -0.87
C MET A 1 -15.34 -9.83 -0.60
N PRO A 2 -14.81 -9.72 0.64
CA PRO A 2 -13.66 -8.88 0.88
C PRO A 2 -12.42 -9.65 0.39
N GLN A 3 -11.77 -9.16 -0.66
CA GLN A 3 -10.48 -9.69 -1.09
C GLN A 3 -9.42 -9.25 -0.08
N THR A 4 -9.22 -10.06 0.95
CA THR A 4 -8.00 -10.00 1.76
C THR A 4 -6.85 -10.38 0.82
N PHE A 5 -6.01 -9.40 0.50
CA PHE A 5 -4.81 -9.64 -0.29
C PHE A 5 -3.66 -10.00 0.65
N ASP A 6 -3.13 -11.21 0.51
CA ASP A 6 -2.02 -11.73 1.31
C ASP A 6 -0.68 -11.54 0.57
N PRO A 7 0.17 -10.56 0.95
CA PRO A 7 1.46 -10.31 0.28
C PRO A 7 2.52 -11.40 0.52
N LEU A 8 2.22 -12.36 1.40
CA LEU A 8 3.09 -13.50 1.69
C LEU A 8 2.91 -14.65 0.69
N THR A 9 1.71 -14.82 0.12
CA THR A 9 1.38 -15.94 -0.78
C THR A 9 1.34 -15.53 -2.25
N HIS A 10 1.34 -14.24 -2.57
CA HIS A 10 1.28 -13.78 -3.95
C HIS A 10 2.65 -13.87 -4.65
N GLN A 11 2.80 -14.83 -5.55
CA GLN A 11 3.98 -15.09 -6.39
C GLN A 11 3.99 -14.27 -7.71
N GLY A 12 3.17 -13.21 -7.79
CA GLY A 12 3.01 -12.37 -8.97
C GLY A 12 2.82 -10.89 -8.62
N LYS A 13 2.32 -10.09 -9.57
CA LYS A 13 2.18 -8.63 -9.42
C LYS A 13 1.31 -8.28 -8.20
N LEU A 14 1.96 -7.93 -7.09
CA LEU A 14 1.30 -7.40 -5.90
C LEU A 14 0.33 -6.28 -6.36
N PRO A 15 -0.99 -6.40 -6.13
CA PRO A 15 -1.96 -5.40 -6.47
C PRO A 15 -1.73 -4.19 -5.57
N SER A 16 -1.95 -3.00 -6.13
CA SER A 16 -1.92 -1.78 -5.35
C SER A 16 -3.08 -1.80 -4.34
N PRO A 17 -2.86 -1.51 -3.05
CA PRO A 17 -3.92 -1.32 -2.06
C PRO A 17 -4.68 0.00 -2.28
N CYS A 18 -4.80 0.45 -3.53
CA CYS A 18 -5.47 1.67 -3.91
C CYS A 18 -6.98 1.41 -3.92
N ILE A 19 -7.70 2.09 -3.04
CA ILE A 19 -9.16 2.09 -3.00
C ILE A 19 -9.75 3.22 -3.87
N SER A 20 -8.96 3.80 -4.77
CA SER A 20 -9.29 5.00 -5.56
C SER A 20 -9.59 6.25 -4.73
N LEU A 21 -9.22 6.25 -3.44
CA LEU A 21 -9.20 7.42 -2.58
C LEU A 21 -7.80 8.02 -2.61
N CYS A 22 -7.65 9.22 -3.20
CA CYS A 22 -6.37 9.92 -3.29
C CYS A 22 -6.43 11.19 -2.42
N VAL A 23 -6.42 11.00 -1.11
CA VAL A 23 -6.42 12.10 -0.13
C VAL A 23 -5.10 12.06 0.61
N MET A 24 -4.30 13.12 0.52
CA MET A 24 -3.00 13.18 1.18
C MET A 24 -3.11 13.85 2.53
N THR A 25 -2.61 13.16 3.55
CA THR A 25 -2.42 13.74 4.86
C THR A 25 -1.25 14.71 4.81
N PRO A 26 -1.44 16.03 5.01
CA PRO A 26 -0.35 17.01 4.96
C PRO A 26 0.64 16.83 6.12
N SER A 27 0.24 16.15 7.19
CA SER A 27 1.07 15.87 8.37
C SER A 27 2.11 14.77 8.13
N THR A 28 1.79 13.78 7.29
CA THR A 28 2.65 12.59 7.09
C THR A 28 3.09 12.41 5.64
N GLY A 29 2.46 13.10 4.68
CA GLY A 29 2.70 12.90 3.24
C GLY A 29 2.22 11.55 2.72
N LEU A 30 1.35 10.86 3.48
CA LEU A 30 0.77 9.58 3.12
C LEU A 30 -0.66 9.76 2.60
N CYS A 31 -1.07 8.86 1.71
CA CYS A 31 -2.47 8.81 1.27
C CYS A 31 -3.36 8.17 2.34
N GLU A 32 -4.46 8.80 2.76
CA GLU A 32 -5.40 8.27 3.75
C GLU A 32 -6.10 6.98 3.28
N GLY A 33 -6.17 6.72 1.96
CA GLY A 33 -6.74 5.48 1.45
C GLY A 33 -5.74 4.32 1.46
N CYS A 34 -4.63 4.50 0.75
CA CYS A 34 -3.66 3.43 0.52
C CYS A 34 -2.45 3.44 1.46
N HIS A 35 -2.30 4.47 2.31
CA HIS A 35 -1.20 4.67 3.27
C HIS A 35 0.20 4.59 2.63
N ARG A 36 0.28 4.99 1.35
CA ARG A 36 1.51 5.07 0.57
C ARG A 36 1.84 6.51 0.25
N THR A 37 3.12 6.77 0.07
CA THR A 37 3.62 8.03 -0.47
C THR A 37 3.48 8.08 -2.00
N ILE A 38 3.48 9.28 -2.58
CA ILE A 38 3.53 9.48 -4.05
C ILE A 38 4.70 8.71 -4.67
N ASP A 39 5.88 8.78 -4.06
CA ASP A 39 7.09 8.15 -4.60
C ASP A 39 6.91 6.64 -4.76
N GLU A 40 6.35 6.01 -3.73
CA GLU A 40 6.02 4.58 -3.76
C GLU A 40 4.96 4.27 -4.82
N ILE A 41 3.94 5.12 -5.00
CA ILE A 41 2.87 4.93 -6.00
C ILE A 41 3.46 5.01 -7.43
N VAL A 42 4.29 6.01 -7.71
CA VAL A 42 4.92 6.23 -9.02
C VAL A 42 5.94 5.11 -9.31
N GLY A 43 6.73 4.73 -8.30
CA GLY A 43 7.72 3.65 -8.39
C GLY A 43 7.11 2.25 -8.45
N TRP A 44 5.83 2.07 -8.12
CA TRP A 44 5.19 0.75 -8.00
C TRP A 44 5.23 -0.08 -9.28
N SER A 45 4.96 0.55 -10.42
CA SER A 45 4.92 -0.13 -11.72
C SER A 45 6.30 -0.65 -12.13
N SER A 46 7.36 0.04 -11.69
CA SER A 46 8.76 -0.28 -11.97
C SER A 46 9.47 -1.03 -10.84
N ALA A 47 8.83 -1.20 -9.69
CA ALA A 47 9.41 -1.88 -8.54
C ALA A 47 9.49 -3.40 -8.78
N SER A 48 10.63 -3.99 -8.42
CA SER A 48 10.80 -5.43 -8.34
C SER A 48 9.94 -6.03 -7.24
N GLU A 49 9.64 -7.33 -7.33
CA GLU A 49 8.79 -8.05 -6.37
C GLU A 49 9.25 -7.85 -4.92
N THR A 50 10.56 -7.89 -4.66
CA THR A 50 11.15 -7.62 -3.34
C THR A 50 10.83 -6.21 -2.83
N GLY A 51 10.93 -5.20 -3.70
CA GLY A 51 10.63 -3.81 -3.35
C GLY A 51 9.14 -3.61 -3.08
N LYS A 52 8.28 -4.18 -3.93
CA LYS A 52 6.83 -4.17 -3.70
C LYS A 52 6.45 -4.85 -2.38
N ARG A 53 7.13 -5.94 -2.02
CA ARG A 53 6.91 -6.66 -0.76
C ARG A 53 7.33 -5.84 0.45
N ALA A 54 8.47 -5.16 0.37
CA ALA A 54 8.93 -4.24 1.41
C ALA A 54 7.93 -3.08 1.62
N ILE A 55 7.41 -2.53 0.53
CA ILE A 55 6.37 -1.50 0.57
C ILE A 55 5.09 -2.06 1.21
N TRP A 56 4.65 -3.26 0.83
CA TRP A 56 3.49 -3.92 1.46
C TRP A 56 3.67 -4.12 2.97
N LEU A 57 4.85 -4.58 3.41
CA LEU A 57 5.17 -4.74 4.83
C LEU A 57 5.12 -3.41 5.56
N ALA A 58 5.70 -2.36 4.97
CA ALA A 58 5.64 -1.00 5.52
C ALA A 58 4.18 -0.49 5.62
N ILE A 59 3.34 -0.76 4.63
CA ILE A 59 1.91 -0.41 4.67
C ILE A 59 1.19 -1.20 5.76
N ILE A 60 1.48 -2.49 5.94
CA ILE A 60 0.87 -3.31 7.00
C ILE A 60 1.29 -2.78 8.38
N GLU A 61 2.56 -2.44 8.57
CA GLU A 61 3.04 -1.85 9.81
C GLU A 61 2.38 -0.48 10.08
N ARG A 62 2.27 0.35 9.04
CA ARG A 62 1.55 1.63 9.08
C ARG A 62 0.04 1.46 9.29
N ARG A 63 -0.60 0.42 8.75
CA ARG A 63 -2.04 0.12 8.95
C ARG A 63 -2.33 -0.57 10.27
N GLY A 64 -1.38 -1.35 10.80
CA GLY A 64 -1.46 -1.94 12.14
C GLY A 64 -1.41 -0.87 13.23
N THR A 65 -0.76 0.26 12.94
CA THR A 65 -0.77 1.47 13.78
C THR A 65 -1.86 2.47 13.40
N ALA A 66 -2.25 2.54 12.13
CA ALA A 66 -3.35 3.35 11.61
C ALA A 66 -4.40 2.47 10.93
N SER A 67 -5.22 1.80 11.73
CA SER A 67 -6.35 1.03 11.22
C SER A 67 -7.59 1.91 11.09
N GLY A 68 -8.15 1.92 9.88
CA GLY A 68 -9.43 2.52 9.51
C GLY A 68 -9.30 3.12 8.10
N ALA A 69 -10.08 2.81 7.09
CA ALA A 69 -11.34 2.10 7.02
C ALA A 69 -11.61 1.68 5.54
N GLN A 70 -12.37 0.58 5.39
CA GLN A 70 -13.34 0.28 4.31
C GLN A 70 -12.87 0.10 2.86
#